data_AF-A0A357R1I9-F1
#
_entry.id   AF-A0A357R1I9-F1
#
_cell.length_a   1.000
_cell.length_b   1.000
_cell.length_c   1.000
_cell.angle_alpha   90.00
_cell.angle_beta   90.00
_cell.angle_gamma   90.00
#
_symmetry.space_group_name_H-M   'P 1'
#
loop_
_entity.id
_entity.type
_entity.pdbx_description
1 polymer ?
#
loop_
_entity_poly.entity_id
_entity_poly.type
_entity_poly.pdbx_seq_one_letter_code
_entity_poly.pdbx_strand_id
1 'polypeptide(L)'
;MLEFLVEIFFDIFLEAAGQSKNKKVRWIVTITVTLIYVSAMAMLSILSVYLQRQGHYLASALIFVLNLFLIIAMITHFYRKYQFKDTGLSDIYD
;
A
#
# COMPACT_ATOMS: atom_id res chain seq x y z
N MET A 1 5.05 5.62 14.70
CA MET A 1 6.31 6.09 14.09
C MET A 1 6.64 5.36 12.78
N LEU A 2 6.56 4.02 12.74
CA LEU A 2 6.74 3.25 11.48
C LEU A 2 5.61 3.52 10.46
N GLU A 3 4.35 3.52 10.88
CA GLU A 3 3.20 3.90 10.04
C GLU A 3 3.38 5.29 9.41
N PHE A 4 3.90 6.25 10.18
CA PHE A 4 4.13 7.63 9.74
C PHE A 4 5.22 7.75 8.67
N LEU A 5 6.31 6.97 8.77
CA LEU A 5 7.36 6.93 7.75
C LEU A 5 6.90 6.26 6.45
N VAL A 6 6.06 5.23 6.57
CA VAL A 6 5.42 4.57 5.44
C VAL A 6 4.42 5.54 4.78
N GLU A 7 3.54 6.18 5.54
CA GLU A 7 2.62 7.21 5.04
C GLU A 7 3.34 8.32 4.29
N ILE A 8 4.42 8.91 4.84
CA ILE A 8 5.16 9.98 4.17
C ILE A 8 5.74 9.54 2.82
N PHE A 9 6.37 8.36 2.77
CA PHE A 9 6.97 7.88 1.51
C PHE A 9 5.90 7.61 0.45
N PHE A 10 4.74 7.10 0.87
CA PHE A 10 3.62 6.82 -0.02
C PHE A 10 2.86 8.10 -0.44
N ASP A 11 2.65 9.04 0.47
CA ASP A 11 2.01 10.33 0.17
C ASP A 11 2.81 11.11 -0.88
N ILE A 12 4.14 11.13 -0.80
CA ILE A 12 4.98 11.79 -1.81
C ILE A 12 4.82 11.15 -3.20
N PHE A 13 4.79 9.82 -3.29
CA PHE A 13 4.60 9.11 -4.56
C PHE A 13 3.18 9.25 -5.11
N LEU A 14 2.18 9.28 -4.24
CA LEU A 14 0.77 9.39 -4.59
C LEU A 14 0.36 10.82 -4.93
N GLU A 15 0.96 11.82 -4.27
CA GLU A 15 0.80 13.24 -4.54
C GLU A 15 1.46 13.58 -5.90
N ALA A 16 2.65 13.04 -6.18
CA ALA A 16 3.28 13.13 -7.50
C ALA A 16 2.43 12.48 -8.61
N ALA A 17 1.71 11.40 -8.30
CA ALA A 17 0.82 10.72 -9.25
C ALA A 17 -0.55 11.39 -9.41
N GLY A 18 -1.07 11.97 -8.33
CA GLY A 18 -2.35 12.69 -8.27
C GLY A 18 -2.29 14.02 -9.00
N GLN A 19 -1.15 14.69 -8.99
CA GLN A 19 -0.91 15.93 -9.73
C GLN A 19 -0.75 15.72 -11.25
N SER A 20 -0.54 14.49 -11.72
CA SER A 20 -0.46 14.21 -13.16
C SER A 20 -1.85 14.21 -13.81
N LYS A 21 -2.12 15.23 -14.63
CA LYS A 21 -3.27 15.28 -15.55
C LYS A 21 -3.28 14.14 -16.58
N ASN A 22 -2.13 13.50 -16.82
CA ASN A 22 -2.05 12.38 -17.75
C ASN A 22 -2.55 11.08 -17.10
N LYS A 23 -3.70 10.59 -17.58
CA LYS A 23 -4.33 9.32 -17.16
C LYS A 23 -3.36 8.14 -17.21
N LYS A 24 -2.50 8.04 -18.24
CA LYS A 24 -1.54 6.92 -18.39
C LYS A 24 -0.51 6.89 -17.27
N VAL A 25 0.03 8.05 -16.90
CA VAL A 25 1.00 8.19 -15.82
C VAL A 25 0.37 7.80 -14.47
N ARG A 26 -0.87 8.25 -14.23
CA ARG A 26 -1.62 7.90 -13.01
C ARG A 26 -1.83 6.39 -12.87
N TRP A 27 -2.14 5.69 -13.97
CA TRP A 27 -2.25 4.24 -13.99
C TRP A 27 -0.92 3.54 -13.73
N ILE A 28 0.15 3.96 -14.39
CA ILE A 28 1.50 3.39 -14.19
C ILE A 28 1.90 3.49 -12.72
N VAL A 29 1.78 4.67 -12.10
CA VAL A 29 2.16 4.82 -10.68
C VAL A 29 1.29 3.96 -9.76
N THR A 30 -0.02 3.84 -10.05
CA THR A 30 -0.91 2.96 -9.27
C THR A 30 -0.44 1.50 -9.33
N ILE A 31 -0.11 1.02 -10.53
CA ILE A 31 0.39 -0.34 -10.74
C ILE A 31 1.73 -0.53 -10.01
N THR A 32 2.65 0.42 -10.13
CA THR A 32 3.95 0.37 -9.45
C THR A 32 3.80 0.32 -7.93
N VAL A 33 2.98 1.19 -7.35
CA VAL A 33 2.69 1.21 -5.90
C VAL A 33 2.07 -0.13 -5.47
N THR A 34 1.12 -0.65 -6.24
CA THR A 34 0.49 -1.95 -5.96
C THR A 34 1.50 -3.09 -5.98
N LEU A 35 2.40 -3.12 -6.97
CA LEU A 35 3.45 -4.12 -7.07
C LEU A 35 4.40 -4.06 -5.87
N ILE A 36 4.81 -2.86 -5.44
CA ILE A 36 5.64 -2.68 -4.25
C ILE A 36 4.96 -3.25 -3.01
N TYR A 37 3.66 -2.98 -2.82
CA TYR A 37 2.88 -3.53 -1.70
C TYR A 37 2.87 -5.06 -1.73
N VAL A 38 2.54 -5.65 -2.88
CA VAL A 38 2.50 -7.11 -3.06
C VAL A 38 3.86 -7.74 -2.77
N SER A 39 4.95 -7.14 -3.28
CA SER A 39 6.31 -7.61 -3.02
C SER A 39 6.70 -7.53 -1.55
N ALA A 40 6.36 -6.43 -0.86
CA ALA A 40 6.64 -6.26 0.57
C ALA A 40 5.88 -7.30 1.41
N MET A 41 4.59 -7.49 1.15
CA MET A 41 3.77 -8.49 1.84
C MET A 41 4.28 -9.93 1.60
N ALA A 42 4.69 -10.24 0.37
CA ALA A 42 5.27 -11.55 0.05
C ALA A 42 6.57 -11.79 0.84
N MET A 43 7.46 -10.79 0.90
CA MET A 43 8.70 -10.86 1.68
C MET A 43 8.43 -11.09 3.17
N LEU A 44 7.49 -10.34 3.76
CA LEU A 44 7.09 -10.51 5.16
C LEU A 44 6.48 -11.90 5.42
N SER A 45 5.70 -12.42 4.46
CA SER A 45 5.11 -13.76 4.57
C SER A 45 6.18 -14.85 4.58
N ILE A 46 7.19 -14.73 3.71
CA ILE A 46 8.34 -15.65 3.67
C ILE A 46 9.13 -15.56 4.99
N LEU A 47 9.37 -14.36 5.50
CA LEU A 47 10.08 -14.14 6.77
C LEU A 47 9.30 -14.74 7.95
N SER A 48 7.98 -14.58 7.97
CA SER A 48 7.10 -15.20 8.98
C SER A 48 7.26 -16.71 8.99
N VAL A 49 7.17 -17.37 7.82
CA VAL A 49 7.33 -18.83 7.71
C VAL A 49 8.73 -19.28 8.15
N TYR A 50 9.77 -18.51 7.79
CA TYR A 50 11.14 -18.79 8.20
C TYR A 50 11.29 -18.75 9.73
N LEU A 51 10.78 -17.71 10.39
CA LEU A 51 10.82 -17.59 11.86
C LEU A 51 10.02 -18.69 12.54
N GLN A 52 8.88 -19.08 11.99
CA GLN A 52 8.08 -20.18 12.50
C GLN A 52 8.86 -21.50 12.48
N ARG A 53 9.63 -21.77 11.41
CA ARG A 53 10.51 -22.95 11.31
C ARG A 53 11.65 -22.95 12.33
N GLN A 54 12.09 -21.79 12.78
CA GLN A 54 13.10 -21.65 13.84
C GLN A 54 12.51 -21.73 15.26
N GLY A 55 11.19 -21.93 15.39
CA GLY A 55 10.51 -21.96 16.68
C GLY A 55 10.19 -20.57 17.25
N HIS A 56 10.44 -19.50 16.50
CA HIS A 56 10.10 -18.12 16.89
C HIS A 56 8.62 -17.81 16.58
N TYR A 57 7.70 -18.55 17.21
CA TYR A 57 6.26 -18.44 16.94
C TYR A 57 5.69 -17.05 17.26
N LEU A 58 6.12 -16.42 18.36
CA LEU A 58 5.67 -15.08 18.73
C LEU A 58 6.08 -14.03 17.67
N ALA A 59 7.33 -14.06 17.22
CA ALA A 59 7.82 -13.14 16.19
C ALA A 59 7.09 -13.37 14.85
N SER A 60 6.86 -14.62 14.46
CA SER A 60 6.06 -14.96 13.29
C SER A 60 4.62 -14.41 13.40
N ALA A 61 3.97 -14.58 14.55
CA ALA A 61 2.62 -14.07 14.78
C ALA A 61 2.56 -12.54 14.68
N LEU A 62 3.57 -11.83 15.21
CA LEU A 62 3.68 -10.38 15.09
C LEU A 62 3.85 -9.93 13.63
N ILE A 63 4.66 -10.64 12.84
CA ILE A 63 4.80 -10.34 11.41
C ILE A 63 3.49 -10.59 10.66
N PHE A 64 2.77 -11.66 11.01
CA PHE A 64 1.47 -11.93 10.41
C PHE A 64 0.46 -10.80 10.69
N VAL A 65 0.42 -10.31 11.94
CA VAL A 65 -0.40 -9.15 12.32
C VAL A 65 0.02 -7.89 11.55
N LEU A 66 1.32 -7.64 11.40
CA LEU A 66 1.83 -6.53 10.59
C LEU A 66 1.37 -6.65 9.12
N ASN A 67 1.36 -7.87 8.57
CA ASN A 67 0.87 -8.12 7.22
C ASN A 67 -0.63 -7.80 7.07
N LEU A 68 -1.45 -8.10 8.09
CA LEU A 68 -2.87 -7.73 8.11
C LEU A 68 -3.06 -6.21 8.12
N PHE A 69 -2.25 -5.48 8.89
CA PHE A 69 -2.28 -4.01 8.87
C PHE A 69 -1.94 -3.43 7.50
N LEU A 70 -0.94 -3.99 6.81
CA LEU A 70 -0.60 -3.58 5.44
C LEU A 70 -1.73 -3.85 4.45
N ILE A 71 -2.45 -4.97 4.58
CA ILE A 71 -3.63 -5.27 3.77
C ILE A 71 -4.72 -4.22 4.00
N ILE A 72 -5.01 -3.88 5.26
CA ILE A 72 -6.01 -2.86 5.60
C ILE A 72 -5.59 -1.51 5.01
N ALA A 73 -4.33 -1.10 5.18
CA ALA A 73 -3.81 0.14 4.62
C ALA A 73 -3.94 0.18 3.09
N MET A 74 -3.62 -0.93 2.40
CA MET A 74 -3.79 -1.06 0.96
C MET A 74 -5.26 -0.94 0.54
N ILE A 75 -6.19 -1.62 1.23
CA ILE A 75 -7.63 -1.53 0.97
C ILE A 75 -8.14 -0.10 1.20
N THR A 76 -7.77 0.54 2.31
CA THR A 76 -8.13 1.93 2.60
C THR A 76 -7.59 2.88 1.55
N HIS A 77 -6.36 2.68 1.10
CA HIS A 77 -5.74 3.46 0.03
C HIS A 77 -6.54 3.34 -1.28
N PHE A 78 -6.87 2.11 -1.69
CA PHE A 78 -7.70 1.88 -2.88
C PHE A 78 -9.10 2.47 -2.73
N TYR A 79 -9.74 2.27 -1.58
CA TYR A 79 -11.06 2.82 -1.30
C TYR A 79 -11.07 4.34 -1.45
N ARG A 80 -10.12 5.04 -0.81
CA ARG A 80 -9.97 6.50 -0.96
C ARG A 80 -9.81 6.89 -2.43
N LYS A 81 -8.92 6.21 -3.16
CA LYS A 81 -8.64 6.50 -4.57
C LYS A 81 -9.83 6.30 -5.50
N TYR A 82 -10.65 5.27 -5.27
CA TYR A 82 -11.83 4.98 -6.09
C TYR A 82 -13.05 5.82 -5.69
N GLN A 83 -13.20 6.18 -4.41
CA GLN A 83 -14.31 7.04 -3.96
C GLN A 83 -14.25 8.45 -4.57
N PHE A 84 -13.04 9.00 -4.82
CA PHE A 84 -12.86 10.27 -5.56
C PHE A 84 -13.38 10.23 -7.01
N LYS A 85 -13.67 9.05 -7.54
CA LYS A 85 -14.22 8.86 -8.89
C LYS A 85 -15.75 8.89 -8.91
N ASP A 86 -16.40 8.58 -7.80
CA ASP A 86 -17.86 8.45 -7.71
C ASP A 86 -18.56 9.68 -7.10
N THR A 87 -17.82 10.58 -6.42
CA THR A 87 -18.38 11.81 -5.84
C THR A 87 -18.54 12.99 -6.81
N GLY A 88 -18.43 12.79 -8.14
CA GLY A 88 -18.62 13.85 -9.13
C GLY A 88 -17.59 14.99 -9.08
N LEU A 89 -16.53 14.86 -8.27
CA LEU A 89 -15.41 15.80 -8.18
C LEU A 89 -14.34 15.55 -9.25
N SER A 90 -14.45 14.49 -10.05
CA SER A 90 -13.50 14.21 -11.13
C SER A 90 -13.56 15.23 -12.27
N ASP A 91 -14.71 15.87 -12.50
CA ASP A 91 -14.89 16.90 -13.53
C ASP A 91 -14.27 18.26 -13.16
N ILE A 92 -13.83 18.45 -11.92
CA ILE A 92 -13.12 19.67 -11.50
C ILE A 92 -11.60 19.54 -11.73
N TYR A 93 -11.10 18.31 -12.00
CA TYR A 93 -9.68 18.01 -12.14
C TYR A 93 -9.27 17.45 -13.51
N ASP A 94 -10.20 17.29 -14.46
CA ASP A 94 -9.87 17.14 -15.88
C ASP A 94 -9.60 18.52 -16.52
#